data_AF-A0A7K2MRG8-F1
#
_entry.id   AF-A0A7K2MRG8-F1
#
_cell.length_a   1.000
_cell.length_b   1.000
_cell.length_c   1.000
_cell.angle_alpha   90.00
_cell.angle_beta   90.00
_cell.angle_gamma   90.00
#
_symmetry.space_group_name_H-M   'P 1'
#
loop_
_entity.id
_entity.type
_entity.pdbx_description
1 polymer ?
#
loop_
_entity_poly.entity_id
_entity_poly.type
_entity_poly.pdbx_seq_one_letter_code
_entity_poly.pdbx_strand_id
1 'polypeptide(L)'
;VCFESAFPDMSRSLAADGAEVLVAQSSTSTFQHTWAPGQHASLAALRAAETGRPMVHATLTGVSAVYDANGARIGSWLGTDASASRVYEVPVTHGTTPYVRYGDWTVYAALGTLAAWGAAVGVRTVRLRPGRPARPGPPARTAHGSPARPGR
;
A
#
# COMPACT_ATOMS: atom_id res chain seq x y z
N VAL A 1 -13.18 -17.43 3.50
CA VAL A 1 -13.68 -18.19 2.32
C VAL A 1 -13.62 -17.33 1.06
N CYS A 2 -13.02 -17.87 0.00
CA CYS A 2 -12.95 -17.24 -1.32
C CYS A 2 -12.49 -15.77 -1.26
N PHE A 3 -13.39 -14.82 -1.53
CA PHE A 3 -13.11 -13.39 -1.60
C PHE A 3 -12.51 -12.80 -0.33
N GLU A 4 -12.83 -13.35 0.85
CA GLU A 4 -12.31 -12.81 2.12
C GLU A 4 -10.77 -12.85 2.22
N SER A 5 -10.08 -13.71 1.45
CA SER A 5 -8.60 -13.72 1.44
C SER A 5 -7.99 -12.46 0.83
N ALA A 6 -8.77 -11.65 0.10
CA ALA A 6 -8.33 -10.38 -0.44
C ALA A 6 -8.14 -9.31 0.64
N PHE A 7 -8.85 -9.42 1.77
CA PHE A 7 -8.77 -8.48 2.88
C PHE A 7 -7.82 -9.02 3.96
N PRO A 8 -6.87 -8.21 4.43
CA PRO A 8 -5.89 -8.69 5.40
C PRO A 8 -6.48 -8.81 6.81
N ASP A 9 -7.55 -8.08 7.13
CA ASP A 9 -8.12 -7.94 8.48
C ASP A 9 -8.41 -9.29 9.16
N MET A 10 -9.05 -10.20 8.43
CA MET A 10 -9.43 -11.53 8.94
C MET A 10 -8.20 -12.40 9.18
N SER A 11 -7.23 -12.41 8.26
CA SER A 11 -5.99 -13.17 8.44
C SER A 11 -5.19 -12.65 9.64
N ARG A 12 -5.19 -11.33 9.82
CA ARG A 12 -4.53 -10.65 10.93
C ARG A 12 -5.20 -10.98 12.26
N SER A 13 -6.53 -10.95 12.33
CA SER A 13 -7.26 -11.29 13.57
C SER A 13 -7.03 -12.75 13.95
N LEU A 14 -7.15 -13.68 13.00
CA LEU A 14 -6.90 -15.10 13.25
C LEU A 14 -5.47 -15.36 13.74
N ALA A 15 -4.47 -14.70 13.15
CA ALA A 15 -3.09 -14.81 13.60
C ALA A 15 -2.87 -14.20 15.00
N ALA A 16 -3.55 -13.09 15.32
CA ALA A 16 -3.51 -12.48 16.66
C ALA A 16 -4.17 -13.39 17.72
N ASP A 17 -5.21 -14.13 17.33
CA ASP A 17 -5.92 -15.10 18.17
C ASP A 17 -5.14 -16.42 18.34
N GLY A 18 -3.95 -16.53 17.74
CA GLY A 18 -3.04 -17.67 17.92
C GLY A 18 -3.15 -18.75 16.86
N ALA A 19 -3.79 -18.50 15.71
CA ALA A 19 -3.81 -19.45 14.61
C ALA A 19 -2.38 -19.80 14.17
N GLU A 20 -2.06 -21.10 14.05
CA GLU A 20 -0.73 -21.57 13.63
C GLU A 20 -0.64 -21.79 12.11
N VAL A 21 -1.78 -22.00 11.46
CA VAL A 21 -1.93 -22.17 10.00
C VAL A 21 -3.20 -21.45 9.56
N LEU A 22 -3.13 -20.79 8.40
CA LEU A 22 -4.29 -20.18 7.75
C LEU A 22 -4.79 -21.05 6.60
N VAL A 23 -6.10 -21.23 6.49
CA VAL A 23 -6.71 -22.00 5.40
C VAL A 23 -7.79 -21.17 4.72
N ALA A 24 -7.64 -20.94 3.42
CA ALA A 24 -8.65 -20.33 2.58
C ALA A 24 -9.24 -21.37 1.63
N GLN A 25 -10.50 -21.71 1.86
CA GLN A 25 -11.30 -22.49 0.91
C GLN A 25 -11.91 -21.57 -0.13
N SER A 26 -11.85 -21.91 -1.41
CA SER A 26 -12.31 -21.03 -2.50
C SER A 26 -12.87 -21.78 -3.71
N SER A 27 -13.49 -21.03 -4.63
CA SER A 27 -13.90 -21.49 -5.95
C SER A 27 -13.87 -20.32 -6.92
N THR A 28 -13.17 -20.49 -8.05
CA THR A 28 -13.09 -19.53 -9.15
C THR A 28 -13.72 -20.09 -10.42
N SER A 29 -14.81 -20.85 -10.30
CA SER A 29 -15.51 -21.50 -11.43
C SER A 29 -15.96 -20.51 -12.52
N THR A 30 -16.42 -19.31 -12.13
CA THR A 30 -16.84 -18.26 -13.06
C THR A 30 -15.66 -17.56 -13.75
N PHE A 31 -14.43 -17.78 -13.28
CA PHE A 31 -13.22 -17.10 -13.75
C PHE A 31 -12.21 -18.05 -14.40
N GLN A 32 -12.62 -19.26 -14.76
CA GLN A 32 -11.75 -20.21 -15.46
C GLN A 32 -11.24 -19.63 -16.78
N HIS A 33 -10.06 -20.09 -17.21
CA HIS A 33 -9.38 -19.61 -18.42
C HIS A 33 -9.04 -18.10 -18.42
N THR A 34 -9.00 -17.48 -17.24
CA THR A 34 -8.49 -16.12 -17.04
C THR A 34 -7.27 -16.12 -16.12
N TRP A 35 -6.70 -14.94 -15.88
CA TRP A 35 -5.61 -14.74 -14.92
C TRP A 35 -6.07 -14.74 -13.46
N ALA A 36 -7.38 -14.63 -13.20
CA ALA A 36 -7.91 -14.44 -11.87
C ALA A 36 -7.67 -15.60 -10.89
N PRO A 37 -7.75 -16.90 -11.28
CA PRO A 37 -7.42 -18.00 -10.37
C PRO A 37 -5.98 -17.94 -9.83
N GLY A 38 -5.03 -17.61 -10.71
CA GLY A 38 -3.62 -17.44 -10.31
C GLY A 38 -3.41 -16.21 -9.42
N GLN A 39 -4.10 -15.11 -9.71
CA GLN A 39 -4.06 -13.93 -8.85
C GLN A 39 -4.68 -14.20 -7.47
N HIS A 40 -5.81 -14.91 -7.41
CA HIS A 40 -6.44 -15.25 -6.14
C HIS A 40 -5.53 -16.14 -5.30
N ALA A 41 -4.90 -17.13 -5.91
CA ALA A 41 -3.92 -17.98 -5.24
C ALA A 41 -2.70 -17.21 -4.72
N SER A 42 -2.28 -16.11 -5.36
CA SER A 42 -1.15 -15.31 -4.89
C SER A 42 -1.48 -14.45 -3.66
N LEU A 43 -2.76 -14.11 -3.43
CA LEU A 43 -3.17 -13.40 -2.21
C LEU A 43 -2.83 -14.19 -0.95
N ALA A 44 -2.89 -15.53 -1.01
CA ALA A 44 -2.50 -16.37 0.12
C ALA A 44 -1.02 -16.24 0.49
N ALA A 45 -0.13 -15.98 -0.50
CA ALA A 45 1.28 -15.69 -0.23
C ALA A 45 1.44 -14.38 0.56
N LEU A 46 0.68 -13.34 0.19
CA LEU A 46 0.71 -12.05 0.88
C LEU A 46 0.23 -12.18 2.32
N ARG A 47 -0.94 -12.82 2.52
CA ARG A 47 -1.50 -13.06 3.86
C ARG A 47 -0.54 -13.88 4.73
N ALA A 48 0.15 -14.86 4.16
CA ALA A 48 1.14 -15.64 4.87
C ALA A 48 2.33 -14.78 5.35
N ALA A 49 2.92 -14.00 4.44
CA ALA A 49 4.04 -13.11 4.76
C ALA A 49 3.67 -12.00 5.77
N GLU A 50 2.47 -11.43 5.63
CA GLU A 50 1.93 -10.40 6.54
C GLU A 50 1.75 -10.93 7.96
N THR A 51 1.18 -12.12 8.09
CA THR A 51 0.84 -12.71 9.39
C THR A 51 1.98 -13.53 9.99
N GLY A 52 2.97 -13.89 9.19
CA GLY A 52 4.02 -14.82 9.57
C GLY A 52 3.45 -16.20 9.89
N ARG A 53 2.36 -16.61 9.20
CA ARG A 53 1.72 -17.92 9.35
C ARG A 53 1.74 -18.63 7.98
N PRO A 54 2.05 -19.93 7.90
CA PRO A 54 1.84 -20.64 6.65
C PRO A 54 0.37 -20.60 6.24
N MET A 55 0.12 -20.58 4.92
CA MET A 55 -1.24 -20.49 4.40
C MET A 55 -1.50 -21.50 3.28
N VAL A 56 -2.65 -22.16 3.38
CA VAL A 56 -3.17 -23.11 2.39
C VAL A 56 -4.36 -22.47 1.66
N HIS A 57 -4.23 -22.29 0.35
CA HIS A 57 -5.35 -21.93 -0.53
C HIS A 57 -5.86 -23.19 -1.21
N ALA A 58 -7.01 -23.69 -0.76
CA ALA A 58 -7.62 -24.92 -1.24
C ALA A 58 -8.88 -24.59 -2.07
N THR A 59 -8.91 -25.01 -3.32
CA THR A 59 -9.97 -24.63 -4.26
C THR A 59 -10.75 -25.84 -4.75
N LEU A 60 -12.08 -25.74 -4.84
CA LEU A 60 -12.89 -26.73 -5.54
C LEU A 60 -12.65 -26.67 -7.06
N THR A 61 -12.68 -25.47 -7.62
CA THR A 61 -12.25 -25.14 -8.99
C THR A 61 -11.38 -23.91 -8.91
N GLY A 62 -10.19 -23.93 -9.51
CA GLY A 62 -9.21 -22.87 -9.36
C GLY A 62 -7.79 -23.40 -9.19
N VAL A 63 -6.92 -22.55 -8.69
CA VAL A 63 -5.54 -22.91 -8.38
C VAL A 63 -5.43 -23.20 -6.89
N SER A 64 -5.04 -24.42 -6.51
CA SER A 64 -4.70 -24.71 -5.11
C SER A 64 -3.20 -24.57 -4.87
N ALA A 65 -2.83 -23.93 -3.77
CA ALA A 65 -1.46 -23.54 -3.46
C ALA A 65 -1.19 -23.54 -1.95
N VAL A 66 0.06 -23.79 -1.57
CA VAL A 66 0.53 -23.73 -0.18
C VAL A 66 1.72 -22.79 -0.10
N TYR A 67 1.76 -21.95 0.93
CA TYR A 67 2.83 -21.00 1.19
C TYR A 67 3.33 -21.12 2.62
N ASP A 68 4.64 -20.94 2.81
CA ASP A 68 5.26 -20.84 4.13
C ASP A 68 4.98 -19.49 4.79
N ALA A 69 5.43 -19.32 6.03
CA ALA A 69 5.24 -18.10 6.81
C ALA A 69 5.93 -16.84 6.21
N ASN A 70 6.83 -17.00 5.24
CA ASN A 70 7.45 -15.89 4.51
C ASN A 70 6.71 -15.58 3.20
N GLY A 71 5.63 -16.30 2.90
CA GLY A 71 4.92 -16.22 1.64
C GLY A 71 5.61 -16.97 0.49
N ALA A 72 6.66 -17.74 0.76
CA ALA A 72 7.31 -18.55 -0.26
C ALA A 72 6.48 -19.81 -0.55
N ARG A 73 6.39 -20.19 -1.83
CA ARG A 73 5.58 -21.33 -2.25
C ARG A 73 6.19 -22.65 -1.76
N ILE A 74 5.36 -23.50 -1.17
CA ILE A 74 5.69 -24.89 -0.84
C ILE A 74 5.22 -25.79 -1.98
N GLY A 75 6.18 -26.46 -2.63
CA GLY A 75 5.90 -27.38 -3.73
C GLY A 75 5.33 -26.70 -4.99
N SER A 76 4.62 -27.49 -5.80
CA SER A 76 3.98 -27.05 -7.04
C SER A 76 2.52 -26.71 -6.81
N TRP A 77 1.98 -25.72 -7.51
CA TRP A 77 0.53 -25.50 -7.52
C TRP A 77 -0.21 -26.67 -8.17
N LEU A 78 -1.47 -26.86 -7.76
CA LEU A 78 -2.45 -27.60 -8.52
C LEU A 78 -3.23 -26.59 -9.36
N GLY A 79 -3.13 -26.72 -10.68
CA GLY A 79 -3.82 -25.87 -11.63
C GLY A 79 -5.29 -26.23 -11.81
N THR A 80 -5.92 -25.60 -12.80
CA THR A 80 -7.35 -25.74 -13.11
C THR A 80 -7.70 -26.95 -13.97
N ASP A 81 -6.69 -27.65 -14.50
CA ASP A 81 -6.86 -28.53 -15.66
C ASP A 81 -7.19 -29.99 -15.30
N ALA A 82 -7.24 -30.30 -14.00
CA ALA A 82 -7.50 -31.65 -13.52
C ALA A 82 -8.13 -31.67 -12.13
N SER A 83 -8.97 -32.68 -11.88
CA SER A 83 -9.37 -33.06 -10.53
C SER A 83 -8.21 -33.80 -9.86
N ALA A 84 -7.58 -33.16 -8.88
CA ALA A 84 -6.40 -33.70 -8.21
C ALA A 84 -6.38 -33.35 -6.73
N SER A 85 -5.59 -34.09 -5.96
CA SER A 85 -5.23 -33.77 -4.58
C SER A 85 -3.74 -33.91 -4.38
N ARG A 86 -3.18 -33.18 -3.41
CA ARG A 86 -1.79 -33.32 -2.97
C ARG A 86 -1.67 -33.12 -1.48
N VAL A 87 -0.65 -33.78 -0.93
CA VAL A 87 -0.23 -33.66 0.46
C VAL A 87 1.04 -32.82 0.50
N TYR A 88 1.10 -31.88 1.45
CA TYR A 88 2.26 -31.05 1.71
C TYR A 88 2.57 -31.07 3.20
N GLU A 89 3.86 -31.08 3.54
CA GLU A 89 4.30 -30.77 4.89
C GLU A 89 4.34 -29.26 5.06
N VAL A 90 3.65 -28.75 6.09
CA VAL A 90 3.50 -27.32 6.33
C VAL A 90 4.12 -26.96 7.68
N PRO A 91 5.31 -26.33 7.70
CA PRO A 91 5.96 -25.97 8.95
C PRO A 91 5.21 -24.82 9.63
N VAL A 92 4.80 -25.04 10.87
CA VAL A 92 4.26 -23.98 11.72
C VAL A 92 5.39 -23.09 12.25
N THR A 93 5.07 -21.84 12.54
CA THR A 93 6.03 -20.86 13.05
C THR A 93 5.48 -20.15 14.28
N HIS A 94 6.38 -19.61 15.10
CA HIS A 94 6.04 -18.90 16.32
C HIS A 94 6.50 -17.44 16.25
N GLY A 95 5.88 -16.61 17.08
CA GLY A 95 6.14 -15.16 17.12
C GLY A 95 5.04 -14.35 16.42
N THR A 96 5.16 -13.03 16.54
CA THR A 96 4.15 -12.07 16.04
C THR A 96 4.84 -11.07 15.13
N THR A 97 4.36 -10.94 13.89
CA THR A 97 4.91 -9.94 12.96
C THR A 97 4.55 -8.52 13.42
N PRO A 98 5.33 -7.51 13.00
CA PRO A 98 4.96 -6.11 13.23
C PRO A 98 3.58 -5.77 12.67
N TYR A 99 3.17 -6.38 11.56
CA TYR A 99 1.86 -6.17 10.97
C TYR A 99 0.73 -6.70 11.86
N VAL A 100 0.87 -7.92 12.40
CA VAL A 100 -0.11 -8.46 13.36
C VAL A 100 -0.19 -7.56 14.59
N ARG A 101 0.96 -7.08 15.09
CA ARG A 101 1.01 -6.25 16.30
C ARG A 101 0.46 -4.82 16.11
N TYR A 102 0.80 -4.15 15.02
CA TYR A 102 0.56 -2.71 14.84
C TYR A 102 -0.43 -2.36 13.72
N GLY A 103 -0.89 -3.35 12.95
CA GLY A 103 -1.78 -3.12 11.80
C GLY A 103 -1.06 -2.40 10.65
N ASP A 104 -1.75 -1.46 10.02
CA ASP A 104 -1.29 -0.76 8.81
C ASP A 104 -0.22 0.33 9.07
N TRP A 105 0.67 0.08 10.03
CA TRP A 105 1.73 1.01 10.44
C TRP A 105 2.60 1.46 9.26
N THR A 106 2.82 0.59 8.27
CA THR A 106 3.58 0.89 7.04
C THR A 106 2.92 1.99 6.22
N VAL A 107 1.58 1.98 6.12
CA VAL A 107 0.81 3.00 5.39
C VAL A 107 0.94 4.34 6.09
N TYR A 108 0.72 4.38 7.41
CA TYR A 108 0.86 5.62 8.18
C TYR A 108 2.28 6.17 8.17
N ALA A 109 3.30 5.31 8.24
CA ALA A 109 4.70 5.72 8.15
C ALA A 109 5.05 6.32 6.77
N ALA A 110 4.54 5.73 5.69
CA ALA A 110 4.73 6.25 4.33
C ALA A 110 4.05 7.62 4.15
N LEU A 111 2.80 7.75 4.60
CA LEU A 111 2.07 9.03 4.57
C LEU A 111 2.77 10.11 5.40
N GLY A 112 3.23 9.76 6.60
CA GLY A 112 3.99 10.67 7.47
C GLY A 112 5.27 11.16 6.82
N THR A 113 6.00 10.26 6.14
CA THR A 113 7.26 10.60 5.45
C THR A 113 7.01 11.50 4.24
N LEU A 114 5.98 11.21 3.43
CA LEU A 114 5.59 12.05 2.30
C LEU A 114 5.13 13.44 2.75
N ALA A 115 4.34 13.52 3.82
CA ALA A 115 3.89 14.79 4.39
C ALA A 115 5.06 15.62 4.93
N ALA A 116 5.98 14.99 5.68
CA ALA A 116 7.17 15.65 6.19
C ALA A 116 8.08 16.17 5.07
N TRP A 117 8.27 15.37 4.01
CA TRP A 117 9.05 15.78 2.84
C TRP A 117 8.40 16.94 2.09
N GLY A 118 7.09 16.86 1.84
CA GLY A 118 6.32 17.94 1.21
C GLY A 118 6.38 19.24 2.01
N ALA A 119 6.26 19.18 3.34
CA ALA A 119 6.40 20.32 4.23
C ALA A 119 7.81 20.92 4.16
N ALA A 120 8.86 20.09 4.19
CA ALA A 120 10.25 20.55 4.09
C ALA A 120 10.52 21.28 2.76
N VAL A 121 10.03 20.74 1.65
CA VAL A 121 10.12 21.38 0.32
C VAL A 121 9.33 22.68 0.30
N GLY A 122 8.09 22.70 0.81
CA GLY A 122 7.25 23.90 0.88
C GLY A 122 7.87 25.02 1.71
N VAL A 123 8.45 24.71 2.87
CA VAL A 123 9.15 25.70 3.70
C VAL A 123 10.37 26.25 2.97
N ARG A 124 11.14 25.41 2.27
CA ARG A 124 12.29 25.87 1.48
C ARG A 124 11.89 26.81 0.35
N THR A 125 10.83 26.51 -0.41
CA THR A 125 10.39 27.37 -1.52
C THR A 125 9.84 28.72 -1.04
N VAL A 126 9.15 28.75 0.11
CA VAL A 126 8.68 29.99 0.72
C VAL A 126 9.85 30.82 1.27
N ARG A 127 10.82 30.20 1.94
CA ARG A 127 12.01 30.88 2.48
C ARG A 127 12.96 31.38 1.37
N LEU A 128 13.04 30.68 0.25
CA LEU A 128 13.89 31.05 -0.89
C LEU A 128 13.24 32.07 -1.83
N ARG A 129 11.99 32.50 -1.61
CA ARG A 129 11.43 33.67 -2.31
C ARG A 129 12.00 34.93 -1.64
N PRO A 130 13.00 35.63 -2.23
CA PRO A 130 13.41 36.91 -1.70
C PRO A 130 12.21 37.86 -1.91
N GLY A 131 11.89 38.66 -0.89
CA GLY A 131 10.88 39.71 -1.02
C GLY A 131 11.20 40.52 -2.27
N ARG A 132 10.27 40.51 -3.24
CA ARG A 132 10.43 41.23 -4.51
C ARG A 132 10.77 42.69 -4.16
N PRO A 133 11.96 43.23 -4.52
CA PRO A 133 12.31 44.59 -4.15
C PRO A 133 11.21 45.52 -4.68
N ALA A 134 10.74 46.42 -3.82
CA ALA A 134 9.70 47.37 -4.17
C ALA A 134 10.10 48.08 -5.46
N ARG A 135 9.27 47.98 -6.50
CA ARG A 135 9.49 48.75 -7.74
C ARG A 135 9.55 50.23 -7.35
N PRO A 136 10.62 50.97 -7.72
CA PRO A 136 10.64 52.41 -7.51
C PRO A 136 9.39 53.00 -8.16
N GLY A 137 8.57 53.69 -7.36
CA GLY A 137 7.40 54.40 -7.87
C GLY A 137 7.85 55.46 -8.88
N PRO A 138 7.01 55.82 -9.87
CA PRO A 138 7.33 56.89 -10.81
C PRO A 138 7.71 58.16 -10.03
N PRO A 139 8.75 58.90 -10.45
CA PRO A 139 9.12 60.14 -9.77
C PRO A 139 7.91 61.08 -9.80
N ALA A 140 7.47 61.51 -8.62
CA ALA A 140 6.40 62.48 -8.48
C ALA A 140 6.82 63.77 -9.18
N ARG A 141 6.19 64.08 -10.32
CA ARG A 141 6.36 65.37 -10.98
C ARG A 141 5.67 66.42 -10.11
N THR A 142 6.42 67.10 -9.26
CA THR A 142 5.97 68.35 -8.64
C THR A 142 5.85 69.39 -9.76
N ALA A 143 4.64 69.91 -9.98
CA ALA A 143 4.42 71.01 -10.90
C ALA A 143 5.24 72.22 -10.43
N HIS A 144 6.28 72.58 -11.17
CA HIS A 144 6.94 73.86 -10.98
C HIS A 144 5.92 74.96 -11.29
N GLY A 145 5.67 75.81 -10.29
CA GLY A 145 4.83 77.00 -10.45
C GLY A 145 5.35 77.87 -11.59
N SER A 146 4.44 78.24 -12.49
CA SER A 146 4.71 79.17 -13.59
C SER A 146 5.06 80.55 -13.02
N PRO A 147 6.15 81.21 -13.45
CA PRO A 147 6.42 82.57 -13.04
C PRO A 147 5.37 83.51 -13.64
N ALA A 148 4.66 84.25 -12.79
CA ALA A 148 3.79 85.33 -13.19
C ALA A 148 4.59 86.38 -13.99
N ARG A 149 4.12 86.69 -15.20
CA ARG A 149 4.69 87.70 -16.09
C ARG A 149 4.22 89.08 -15.61
N PRO A 150 5.11 90.04 -15.27
CA PRO A 150 4.70 91.40 -14.98
C PRO A 150 4.37 92.12 -16.29
N GLY A 151 3.22 92.81 -16.30
CA GLY A 151 2.73 93.55 -17.45
C GLY A 151 3.51 94.82 -17.77
N ARG A 152 3.28 95.30 -18.99
CA ARG A 152 3.29 96.71 -19.38
C ARG A 152 2.35 96.87 -20.56
#